data_AF-A0A1I5N337-F1
#
_entry.id   AF-A0A1I5N337-F1
#
_cell.length_a   1.000
_cell.length_b   1.000
_cell.length_c   1.000
_cell.angle_alpha   90.00
_cell.angle_beta   90.00
_cell.angle_gamma   90.00
#
_symmetry.space_group_name_H-M   'P 1'
#
loop_
_entity.id
_entity.type
_entity.pdbx_description
1 polymer ?
#
loop_
_entity_poly.entity_id
_entity_poly.type
_entity_poly.pdbx_seq_one_letter_code
_entity_poly.pdbx_strand_id
1 'polypeptide(L)'
;MKRLLSALFILCSFSQIYAQKGVAFLTGGNLRTVFDVAKTQNKYVFLEAYAPTCHVCNAFKPTFENAQVGNFYNQNFVSYKLDMTSAEATAFLQKQKIYIPSTPTLLFFDKNVKLMHIAVMGEQFNTPQVLVDAASKALSPQNRSTAYKASFLAGNRDNNFLIEYANFARITKDTAQNIAAMDAYFRQIPKKQLASNTSFLVLQKLVMSDENGLFKYLITHLTEFYGKFDKKDVNQAAENILMYSLYSSAGNRYSIAKVNEVKANLAKAGVNAQAIQGRVWMAEARAYFKAKQADKGIQVIESLLKTTKSTPSAKEYAFLCEFVKGLTSDKNALSKASAWCKSGGK
;
A
#
# COMPACT_ATOMS: atom_id res chain seq x y z
N MET A 1 -27.91 7.82 -81.39
CA MET A 1 -26.73 7.99 -80.51
C MET A 1 -27.10 8.90 -79.35
N LYS A 2 -27.55 8.34 -78.22
CA LYS A 2 -27.88 9.09 -76.99
C LYS A 2 -26.73 8.86 -76.00
N ARG A 3 -25.98 9.92 -75.67
CA ARG A 3 -24.90 9.87 -74.67
C ARG A 3 -25.53 10.01 -73.27
N LEU A 4 -25.42 8.97 -72.45
CA LEU A 4 -25.73 8.98 -71.02
C LEU A 4 -24.47 9.46 -70.27
N LEU A 5 -24.54 10.63 -69.64
CA LEU A 5 -23.60 11.05 -68.61
C LEU A 5 -24.05 10.46 -67.27
N SER A 6 -23.30 9.51 -66.74
CA SER A 6 -23.46 9.01 -65.37
C SER A 6 -22.60 9.87 -64.43
N ALA A 7 -23.25 10.70 -63.60
CA ALA A 7 -22.60 11.43 -62.51
C ALA A 7 -22.48 10.51 -61.29
N LEU A 8 -21.24 10.19 -60.90
CA LEU A 8 -20.92 9.41 -59.71
C LEU A 8 -20.88 10.35 -58.48
N PHE A 9 -21.95 10.37 -57.71
CA PHE A 9 -22.02 11.09 -56.43
C PHE A 9 -21.28 10.28 -55.35
N ILE A 10 -20.04 10.66 -55.04
CA ILE A 10 -19.27 10.11 -53.91
C ILE A 10 -19.85 10.70 -52.63
N LEU A 11 -20.65 9.92 -51.89
CA LEU A 11 -21.03 10.22 -50.51
C LEU A 11 -19.78 10.11 -49.62
N CYS A 12 -19.10 11.24 -49.39
CA CYS A 12 -18.21 11.38 -48.25
C CYS A 12 -19.06 11.49 -46.98
N SER A 13 -19.29 10.35 -46.32
CA SER A 13 -19.83 10.30 -44.96
C SER A 13 -18.83 10.95 -44.00
N PHE A 14 -18.95 12.26 -43.82
CA PHE A 14 -18.31 12.98 -42.72
C PHE A 14 -18.81 12.35 -41.41
N SER A 15 -17.99 11.47 -40.85
CA SER A 15 -18.16 11.02 -39.47
C SER A 15 -17.90 12.25 -38.62
N GLN A 16 -18.95 12.85 -38.08
CA GLN A 16 -18.83 13.88 -37.06
C GLN A 16 -18.15 13.23 -35.86
N ILE A 17 -16.84 13.40 -35.75
CA ILE A 17 -16.09 13.14 -34.53
C ILE A 17 -16.57 14.21 -33.56
N TYR A 18 -17.59 13.89 -32.78
CA TYR A 18 -17.88 14.65 -31.57
C TYR A 18 -16.60 14.60 -30.74
N ALA A 19 -15.88 15.72 -30.67
CA ALA A 19 -14.79 15.88 -29.73
C ALA A 19 -15.38 15.65 -28.34
N GLN A 20 -15.15 14.46 -27.78
CA GLN A 20 -15.64 14.12 -26.47
C GLN A 20 -15.00 15.08 -25.46
N LYS A 21 -15.84 15.75 -24.67
CA LYS A 21 -15.37 16.55 -23.55
C LYS A 21 -14.90 15.59 -22.46
N GLY A 22 -13.59 15.38 -22.38
CA GLY A 22 -12.96 14.62 -21.31
C GLY A 22 -13.05 13.09 -21.42
N VAL A 23 -12.62 12.43 -20.35
CA VAL A 23 -12.58 10.97 -20.25
C VAL A 23 -13.99 10.41 -20.16
N ALA A 24 -14.31 9.50 -21.09
CA ALA A 24 -15.56 8.76 -21.12
C ALA A 24 -15.49 7.60 -20.11
N PHE A 25 -15.81 7.91 -18.85
CA PHE A 25 -15.99 6.89 -17.83
C PHE A 25 -17.28 6.10 -18.09
N LEU A 26 -17.19 4.77 -18.07
CA LEU A 26 -18.37 3.92 -18.14
C LEU A 26 -19.27 4.19 -16.93
N THR A 27 -20.51 4.59 -17.22
CA THR A 27 -21.56 4.82 -16.23
C THR A 27 -22.41 3.57 -16.07
N GLY A 28 -22.55 3.07 -14.84
CA GLY A 28 -23.27 1.82 -14.58
C GLY A 28 -22.46 0.57 -14.96
N GLY A 29 -22.95 -0.59 -14.52
CA GLY A 29 -22.22 -1.86 -14.63
C GLY A 29 -21.23 -2.08 -13.47
N ASN A 30 -20.47 -3.18 -13.57
CA ASN A 30 -19.50 -3.61 -12.59
C ASN A 30 -18.13 -3.82 -13.27
N LEU A 31 -17.06 -4.07 -12.51
CA LEU A 31 -15.71 -4.26 -13.04
C LEU A 31 -15.64 -5.37 -14.09
N ARG A 32 -16.44 -6.44 -13.96
CA ARG A 32 -16.50 -7.50 -14.98
C ARG A 32 -16.94 -6.92 -16.32
N THR A 33 -18.01 -6.12 -16.33
CA THR A 33 -18.47 -5.42 -17.55
C THR A 33 -17.37 -4.54 -18.15
N VAL A 34 -16.61 -3.81 -17.32
CA VAL A 34 -15.49 -2.96 -17.79
C VAL A 34 -14.45 -3.77 -18.55
N PHE A 35 -14.00 -4.90 -17.99
CA PHE A 35 -13.02 -5.77 -18.65
C PHE A 35 -13.58 -6.48 -19.88
N ASP A 36 -14.87 -6.85 -19.88
CA ASP A 36 -15.52 -7.47 -21.04
C ASP A 36 -15.65 -6.48 -22.21
N VAL A 37 -16.03 -5.22 -21.93
CA VAL A 37 -16.02 -4.14 -22.94
C VAL A 37 -14.61 -3.88 -23.47
N ALA A 38 -13.60 -3.87 -22.60
CA ALA A 38 -12.21 -3.67 -23.00
C ALA A 38 -11.71 -4.78 -23.94
N LYS A 39 -12.10 -6.04 -23.71
CA LYS A 39 -11.81 -7.15 -24.63
C LYS A 39 -12.47 -6.95 -25.98
N THR A 40 -13.76 -6.61 -26.00
CA THR A 40 -14.53 -6.41 -27.24
C THR A 40 -13.98 -5.24 -28.06
N GLN A 41 -13.60 -4.13 -27.40
CA GLN A 41 -13.02 -2.96 -28.07
C GLN A 41 -11.51 -3.07 -28.34
N ASN A 42 -10.88 -4.16 -27.90
CA ASN A 42 -9.42 -4.35 -27.90
C ASN A 42 -8.65 -3.16 -27.27
N LYS A 43 -9.15 -2.65 -26.15
CA LYS A 43 -8.55 -1.56 -25.36
C LYS A 43 -8.00 -2.07 -24.03
N TYR A 44 -7.15 -1.26 -23.41
CA TYR A 44 -6.72 -1.46 -22.03
C TYR A 44 -7.81 -0.98 -21.05
N VAL A 45 -7.61 -1.17 -19.75
CA VAL A 45 -8.53 -0.68 -18.71
C VAL A 45 -7.82 0.34 -17.84
N PHE A 46 -8.49 1.48 -17.62
CA PHE A 46 -8.09 2.50 -16.66
C PHE A 46 -9.11 2.55 -15.54
N LEU A 47 -8.65 2.41 -14.30
CA LEU A 47 -9.46 2.58 -13.09
C LEU A 47 -8.96 3.79 -12.29
N GLU A 48 -9.84 4.75 -12.06
CA GLU A 48 -9.63 5.80 -11.06
C GLU A 48 -10.11 5.28 -9.70
N ALA A 49 -9.18 4.87 -8.83
CA ALA A 49 -9.53 4.57 -7.43
C ALA A 49 -9.78 5.88 -6.67
N TYR A 50 -11.03 6.10 -6.28
CA TYR A 50 -11.49 7.35 -5.64
C TYR A 50 -12.40 7.06 -4.45
N ALA A 51 -12.68 8.09 -3.64
CA ALA A 51 -13.75 8.06 -2.66
C ALA A 51 -14.66 9.30 -2.82
N PRO A 52 -15.98 9.21 -2.59
CA PRO A 52 -16.90 10.33 -2.78
C PRO A 52 -16.55 11.58 -1.95
N THR A 53 -16.06 11.39 -0.73
CA THR A 53 -15.69 12.45 0.22
C THR A 53 -14.23 12.90 0.10
N CYS A 54 -13.48 12.39 -0.88
CA CYS A 54 -12.07 12.73 -1.09
C CYS A 54 -11.93 14.10 -1.76
N HIS A 55 -11.42 15.08 -1.02
CA HIS A 55 -11.19 16.45 -1.54
C HIS A 55 -10.26 16.45 -2.76
N VAL A 56 -9.12 15.75 -2.68
CA VAL A 56 -8.15 15.68 -3.79
C VAL A 56 -8.79 15.05 -5.03
N CYS A 57 -9.58 13.99 -4.88
CA CYS A 57 -10.27 13.34 -5.99
C CYS A 57 -11.26 14.28 -6.69
N ASN A 58 -11.98 15.08 -5.90
CA ASN A 58 -12.89 16.10 -6.45
C ASN A 58 -12.13 17.18 -7.23
N ALA A 59 -10.92 17.55 -6.80
CA ALA A 59 -10.08 18.50 -7.52
C ALA A 59 -9.64 17.98 -8.91
N PHE A 60 -9.54 16.66 -9.12
CA PHE A 60 -9.17 16.07 -10.41
C PHE A 60 -10.32 16.02 -11.43
N LYS A 61 -11.58 16.24 -11.02
CA LYS A 61 -12.73 16.16 -11.94
C LYS A 61 -12.59 17.06 -13.17
N PRO A 62 -12.26 18.36 -13.05
CA PRO A 62 -12.08 19.23 -14.22
C PRO A 62 -10.93 18.78 -15.13
N THR A 63 -9.88 18.20 -14.55
CA THR A 63 -8.72 17.70 -15.29
C THR A 63 -9.10 16.47 -16.12
N PHE A 64 -9.95 15.59 -15.59
CA PHE A 64 -10.53 14.49 -16.38
C PHE A 64 -11.52 14.97 -17.44
N GLU A 65 -12.15 16.14 -17.28
CA GLU A 65 -13.03 16.76 -18.29
C GLU A 65 -12.25 17.46 -19.42
N ASN A 66 -10.92 17.58 -19.30
CA ASN A 66 -10.08 18.19 -20.31
C ASN A 66 -10.03 17.36 -21.60
N ALA A 67 -10.17 18.02 -22.76
CA ALA A 67 -10.22 17.36 -24.07
C ALA A 67 -8.93 16.58 -24.42
N GLN A 68 -7.75 17.07 -24.05
CA GLN A 68 -6.49 16.37 -24.30
C GLN A 68 -6.45 15.03 -23.54
N VAL A 69 -6.86 15.06 -22.27
CA VAL A 69 -6.95 13.87 -21.43
C VAL A 69 -8.00 12.91 -21.99
N GLY A 70 -9.19 13.42 -22.32
CA GLY A 70 -10.26 12.64 -22.94
C GLY A 70 -9.82 11.93 -24.21
N ASN A 71 -9.20 12.65 -25.14
CA ASN A 71 -8.73 12.09 -26.40
C ASN A 71 -7.75 10.94 -26.17
N PHE A 72 -6.75 11.12 -25.31
CA PHE A 72 -5.75 10.08 -25.06
C PHE A 72 -6.36 8.87 -24.35
N TYR A 73 -7.16 9.10 -23.31
CA TYR A 73 -7.74 8.01 -22.52
C TYR A 73 -8.78 7.23 -23.32
N ASN A 74 -9.69 7.91 -24.02
CA ASN A 74 -10.79 7.24 -24.73
C ASN A 74 -10.29 6.46 -25.95
N GLN A 75 -9.17 6.87 -26.55
CA GLN A 75 -8.51 6.11 -27.62
C GLN A 75 -7.93 4.79 -27.11
N ASN A 76 -7.33 4.78 -25.92
CA ASN A 76 -6.49 3.67 -25.46
C ASN A 76 -7.14 2.78 -24.38
N PHE A 77 -8.10 3.32 -23.62
CA PHE A 77 -8.63 2.69 -22.42
C PHE A 77 -10.16 2.68 -22.40
N VAL A 78 -10.70 1.64 -21.77
CA VAL A 78 -12.02 1.67 -21.14
C VAL A 78 -11.83 2.17 -19.72
N SER A 79 -12.45 3.31 -19.41
CA SER A 79 -12.24 4.04 -18.16
C SER A 79 -13.38 3.78 -17.18
N TYR A 80 -13.06 3.54 -15.89
CA TYR A 80 -14.06 3.32 -14.85
C TYR A 80 -13.63 3.96 -13.52
N LYS A 81 -14.59 4.50 -12.77
CA LYS A 81 -14.33 5.04 -11.44
C LYS A 81 -14.58 3.96 -10.39
N LEU A 82 -13.51 3.54 -9.72
CA LEU A 82 -13.55 2.52 -8.69
C LEU A 82 -13.78 3.16 -7.32
N ASP A 83 -15.01 3.13 -6.83
CA ASP A 83 -15.37 3.66 -5.52
C ASP A 83 -14.78 2.78 -4.41
N MET A 84 -13.80 3.31 -3.69
CA MET A 84 -13.08 2.65 -2.60
C MET A 84 -13.95 2.34 -1.38
N THR A 85 -15.17 2.89 -1.29
CA THR A 85 -16.15 2.55 -0.25
C THR A 85 -16.98 1.31 -0.60
N SER A 86 -16.91 0.86 -1.86
CA SER A 86 -17.69 -0.29 -2.32
C SER A 86 -17.05 -1.63 -1.94
N ALA A 87 -17.91 -2.63 -1.71
CA ALA A 87 -17.49 -4.02 -1.52
C ALA A 87 -16.78 -4.58 -2.78
N GLU A 88 -17.20 -4.13 -3.97
CA GLU A 88 -16.60 -4.53 -5.24
C GLU A 88 -15.12 -4.10 -5.32
N ALA A 89 -14.82 -2.84 -5.01
CA ALA A 89 -13.44 -2.34 -5.00
C ALA A 89 -12.57 -3.11 -4.01
N THR A 90 -13.10 -3.36 -2.81
CA THR A 90 -12.41 -4.13 -1.77
C THR A 90 -12.08 -5.54 -2.26
N ALA A 91 -13.07 -6.27 -2.79
CA ALA A 91 -12.89 -7.64 -3.27
C ALA A 91 -11.91 -7.69 -4.46
N PHE A 92 -12.03 -6.75 -5.41
CA PHE A 92 -11.16 -6.67 -6.57
C PHE A 92 -9.70 -6.41 -6.17
N LEU A 93 -9.44 -5.37 -5.37
CA LEU A 93 -8.09 -5.01 -4.95
C LEU A 93 -7.44 -6.08 -4.08
N GLN A 94 -8.22 -6.76 -3.22
CA GLN A 94 -7.74 -7.93 -2.48
C GLN A 94 -7.29 -9.04 -3.40
N LYS A 95 -8.10 -9.39 -4.42
CA LYS A 95 -7.75 -10.40 -5.44
C LYS A 95 -6.49 -10.01 -6.22
N GLN A 96 -6.34 -8.73 -6.56
CA GLN A 96 -5.17 -8.19 -7.24
C GLN A 96 -3.95 -8.00 -6.32
N LYS A 97 -4.10 -8.22 -5.01
CA LYS A 97 -3.08 -7.96 -3.99
C LYS A 97 -2.59 -6.49 -3.99
N ILE A 98 -3.49 -5.57 -4.29
CA ILE A 98 -3.22 -4.13 -4.31
C ILE A 98 -3.75 -3.49 -3.01
N TYR A 99 -2.95 -2.61 -2.43
CA TYR A 99 -3.30 -1.75 -1.30
C TYR A 99 -3.23 -0.29 -1.74
N ILE A 100 -4.31 0.46 -1.59
CA ILE A 100 -4.38 1.87 -2.00
C ILE A 100 -4.12 2.75 -0.77
N PRO A 101 -2.94 3.39 -0.66
CA PRO A 101 -2.59 4.20 0.51
C PRO A 101 -3.27 5.58 0.50
N SER A 102 -3.63 6.09 -0.68
CA SER A 102 -4.25 7.39 -0.86
C SER A 102 -5.06 7.43 -2.16
N THR A 103 -6.02 8.35 -2.24
CA THR A 103 -6.81 8.59 -3.44
C THR A 103 -6.64 10.05 -3.91
N PRO A 104 -6.70 10.33 -5.22
CA PRO A 104 -6.90 9.36 -6.29
C PRO A 104 -5.66 8.51 -6.58
N THR A 105 -5.87 7.24 -6.91
CA THR A 105 -4.81 6.38 -7.47
C THR A 105 -5.26 5.86 -8.83
N LEU A 106 -4.41 6.05 -9.83
CA LEU A 106 -4.65 5.62 -11.20
C LEU A 106 -4.11 4.20 -11.37
N LEU A 107 -4.98 3.26 -11.70
CA LEU A 107 -4.63 1.86 -11.94
C LEU A 107 -4.85 1.54 -13.41
N PHE A 108 -3.84 0.96 -14.05
CA PHE A 108 -3.90 0.58 -15.46
C PHE A 108 -3.75 -0.93 -15.58
N PHE A 109 -4.66 -1.57 -16.30
CA PHE A 109 -4.71 -3.02 -16.49
C PHE A 109 -4.80 -3.38 -17.97
N ASP A 110 -4.34 -4.57 -18.31
CA ASP A 110 -4.63 -5.17 -19.60
C ASP A 110 -6.05 -5.78 -19.65
N LYS A 111 -6.48 -6.16 -20.85
CA LYS A 111 -7.78 -6.82 -21.08
C LYS A 111 -7.93 -8.16 -20.37
N ASN A 112 -6.85 -8.73 -19.84
CA ASN A 112 -6.82 -9.98 -19.08
C ASN A 112 -6.70 -9.73 -17.56
N VAL A 113 -7.02 -8.51 -17.10
CA VAL A 113 -7.00 -8.13 -15.69
C VAL A 113 -5.59 -8.22 -15.08
N LYS A 114 -4.54 -8.05 -15.89
CA LYS A 114 -3.16 -7.96 -15.41
C LYS A 114 -2.77 -6.51 -15.20
N LEU A 115 -2.31 -6.18 -14.01
CA LEU A 115 -1.81 -4.86 -13.69
C LEU A 115 -0.64 -4.49 -14.61
N MET A 116 -0.67 -3.28 -15.17
CA MET A 116 0.37 -2.73 -16.04
C MET A 116 1.14 -1.62 -15.35
N HIS A 117 0.41 -0.67 -14.75
CA HIS A 117 0.97 0.50 -14.10
C HIS A 117 0.09 1.02 -12.96
N ILE A 118 0.71 1.70 -12.00
CA ILE A 118 0.06 2.42 -10.92
C ILE A 118 0.70 3.80 -10.82
N ALA A 119 -0.13 4.85 -10.71
CA ALA A 119 0.30 6.19 -10.37
C ALA A 119 -0.54 6.74 -9.21
N VAL A 120 0.11 7.09 -8.10
CA VAL A 120 -0.55 7.69 -6.95
C VAL A 120 -0.55 9.20 -7.13
N MET A 121 -1.73 9.81 -7.08
CA MET A 121 -1.89 11.23 -7.35
C MET A 121 -2.11 12.01 -6.06
N GLY A 122 -1.38 13.12 -5.94
CA GLY A 122 -1.62 14.18 -4.97
C GLY A 122 -2.06 15.44 -5.70
N GLU A 123 -2.54 16.42 -4.96
CA GLU A 123 -3.03 17.68 -5.53
C GLU A 123 -1.99 18.40 -6.39
N GLN A 124 -0.71 18.32 -6.00
CA GLN A 124 0.41 18.89 -6.77
C GLN A 124 0.61 18.25 -8.16
N PHE A 125 -0.02 17.10 -8.42
CA PHE A 125 0.04 16.37 -9.69
C PHE A 125 -1.20 16.57 -10.55
N ASN A 126 -2.12 17.46 -10.14
CA ASN A 126 -3.39 17.70 -10.82
C ASN A 126 -3.25 18.57 -12.08
N THR A 127 -2.69 18.00 -13.15
CA THR A 127 -2.61 18.66 -14.45
C THR A 127 -2.96 17.70 -15.59
N PRO A 128 -3.48 18.20 -16.73
CA PRO A 128 -3.76 17.35 -17.89
C PRO A 128 -2.55 16.54 -18.36
N GLN A 129 -1.37 17.17 -18.38
CA GLN A 129 -0.14 16.55 -18.84
C GLN A 129 0.26 15.36 -17.96
N VAL A 130 0.19 15.49 -16.64
CA VAL A 130 0.55 14.40 -15.72
C VAL A 130 -0.37 13.19 -15.87
N LEU A 131 -1.68 13.40 -16.12
CA LEU A 131 -2.60 12.30 -16.42
C LEU A 131 -2.22 11.59 -17.73
N VAL A 132 -1.94 12.35 -18.79
CA VAL A 132 -1.50 11.81 -20.08
C VAL A 132 -0.17 11.06 -19.93
N ASP A 133 0.79 11.58 -19.17
CA ASP A 133 2.08 10.95 -18.93
C ASP A 133 1.93 9.64 -18.17
N ALA A 134 1.07 9.59 -17.15
CA ALA A 134 0.78 8.35 -16.41
C ALA A 134 0.18 7.26 -17.33
N ALA A 135 -0.78 7.65 -18.18
CA ALA A 135 -1.39 6.73 -19.13
C ALA A 135 -0.39 6.28 -20.23
N SER A 136 0.43 7.20 -20.74
CA SER A 136 1.48 6.91 -21.71
C SER A 136 2.54 5.97 -21.12
N LYS A 137 3.00 6.23 -19.89
CA LYS A 137 3.91 5.37 -19.15
C LYS A 137 3.33 3.96 -18.99
N ALA A 138 2.02 3.83 -18.73
CA ALA A 138 1.36 2.52 -18.65
C ALA A 138 1.46 1.70 -19.95
N LEU A 139 1.37 2.36 -21.11
CA LEU A 139 1.46 1.74 -22.43
C LEU A 139 2.89 1.39 -22.85
N SER A 140 3.91 1.90 -22.15
CA SER A 140 5.33 1.60 -22.42
C SER A 140 5.82 0.44 -21.55
N PRO A 141 6.04 -0.78 -22.11
CA PRO A 141 6.43 -1.94 -21.32
C PRO A 141 7.74 -1.78 -20.55
N GLN A 142 8.65 -0.94 -21.05
CA GLN A 142 9.96 -0.66 -20.45
C GLN A 142 9.89 0.36 -19.31
N ASN A 143 8.94 1.30 -19.37
CA ASN A 143 8.85 2.41 -18.42
C ASN A 143 7.77 2.22 -17.36
N ARG A 144 6.77 1.37 -17.58
CA ARG A 144 5.70 1.10 -16.62
C ARG A 144 6.20 0.40 -15.36
N SER A 145 5.44 0.53 -14.28
CA SER A 145 5.86 0.06 -12.95
C SER A 145 6.10 -1.45 -12.84
N THR A 146 5.48 -2.26 -13.71
CA THR A 146 5.79 -3.70 -13.77
C THR A 146 7.22 -4.02 -14.23
N ALA A 147 7.92 -3.09 -14.90
CA ALA A 147 9.32 -3.24 -15.28
C ALA A 147 10.30 -2.90 -14.15
N TYR A 148 9.85 -2.28 -13.06
CA TYR A 148 10.74 -1.76 -12.01
C TYR A 148 11.57 -2.84 -11.36
N LYS A 149 11.01 -4.03 -11.11
CA LYS A 149 11.78 -5.15 -10.55
C LYS A 149 12.95 -5.56 -11.45
N ALA A 150 12.72 -5.65 -12.77
CA ALA A 150 13.78 -5.98 -13.72
C ALA A 150 14.85 -4.88 -13.76
N SER A 151 14.44 -3.61 -13.79
CA SER A 151 15.35 -2.45 -13.74
C SER A 151 16.23 -2.47 -12.46
N PHE A 152 15.63 -2.77 -11.30
CA PHE A 152 16.37 -2.89 -10.04
C PHE A 152 17.36 -4.05 -10.07
N LEU A 153 16.97 -5.22 -10.59
CA LEU A 153 17.88 -6.37 -10.72
C LEU A 153 19.02 -6.09 -11.71
N ALA A 154 18.78 -5.27 -12.74
CA ALA A 154 19.80 -4.83 -13.70
C ALA A 154 20.76 -3.76 -13.14
N GLY A 155 20.62 -3.36 -11.88
CA GLY A 155 21.55 -2.43 -11.22
C GLY A 155 21.12 -0.97 -11.22
N ASN A 156 19.90 -0.64 -11.68
CA ASN A 156 19.41 0.72 -11.55
C ASN A 156 19.23 1.09 -10.06
N ARG A 157 19.93 2.12 -9.63
CA ARG A 157 19.89 2.64 -8.27
C ARG A 157 19.64 4.14 -8.26
N ASP A 158 19.04 4.73 -9.29
CA ASP A 158 18.68 6.15 -9.22
C ASP A 158 17.73 6.43 -8.04
N ASN A 159 17.92 7.55 -7.34
CA ASN A 159 17.16 7.87 -6.12
C ASN A 159 15.65 7.96 -6.37
N ASN A 160 15.23 8.63 -7.44
CA ASN A 160 13.81 8.76 -7.78
C ASN A 160 13.23 7.42 -8.18
N PHE A 161 13.98 6.63 -8.95
CA PHE A 161 13.60 5.26 -9.28
C PHE A 161 13.41 4.38 -8.04
N LEU A 162 14.31 4.45 -7.05
CA LEU A 162 14.20 3.67 -5.82
C LEU A 162 12.97 4.06 -4.98
N ILE A 163 12.63 5.36 -4.95
CA ILE A 163 11.40 5.88 -4.32
C ILE A 163 10.17 5.34 -5.05
N GLU A 164 10.11 5.47 -6.39
CA GLU A 164 8.99 4.96 -7.19
C GLU A 164 8.84 3.44 -7.04
N TYR A 165 9.95 2.71 -7.05
CA TYR A 165 9.94 1.25 -6.94
C TYR A 165 9.48 0.79 -5.56
N ALA A 166 9.98 1.41 -4.49
CA ALA A 166 9.52 1.12 -3.14
C ALA A 166 8.04 1.41 -2.94
N ASN A 167 7.53 2.49 -3.55
CA ASN A 167 6.10 2.83 -3.49
C ASN A 167 5.25 1.80 -4.24
N PHE A 168 5.67 1.43 -5.45
CA PHE A 168 5.02 0.37 -6.22
C PHE A 168 5.00 -0.95 -5.44
N ALA A 169 6.14 -1.38 -4.89
CA ALA A 169 6.26 -2.60 -4.11
C ALA A 169 5.36 -2.56 -2.85
N ARG A 170 5.26 -1.42 -2.16
CA ARG A 170 4.34 -1.23 -1.03
C ARG A 170 2.88 -1.40 -1.45
N ILE A 171 2.48 -0.78 -2.57
CA ILE A 171 1.11 -0.86 -3.09
C ILE A 171 0.77 -2.29 -3.54
N THR A 172 1.71 -3.01 -4.16
CA THR A 172 1.51 -4.41 -4.58
C THR A 172 1.82 -5.42 -3.47
N LYS A 173 1.97 -4.95 -2.22
CA LYS A 173 2.25 -5.77 -1.02
C LYS A 173 3.51 -6.63 -1.11
N ASP A 174 4.47 -6.27 -1.96
CA ASP A 174 5.78 -6.91 -2.04
C ASP A 174 6.75 -6.27 -1.04
N THR A 175 6.59 -6.66 0.23
CA THR A 175 7.37 -6.09 1.34
C THR A 175 8.88 -6.34 1.17
N ALA A 176 9.27 -7.48 0.59
CA ALA A 176 10.68 -7.81 0.39
C ALA A 176 11.34 -6.85 -0.61
N GLN A 177 10.67 -6.55 -1.74
CA GLN A 177 11.19 -5.60 -2.71
C GLN A 177 11.17 -4.15 -2.21
N ASN A 178 10.15 -3.77 -1.43
CA ASN A 178 10.13 -2.45 -0.77
C ASN A 178 11.37 -2.27 0.14
N ILE A 179 11.65 -3.24 1.02
CA ILE A 179 12.81 -3.20 1.91
C ILE A 179 14.11 -3.13 1.09
N ALA A 180 14.27 -3.97 0.07
CA ALA A 180 15.46 -3.97 -0.77
C ALA A 180 15.71 -2.61 -1.45
N ALA A 181 14.66 -1.96 -1.97
CA ALA A 181 14.74 -0.64 -2.59
C ALA A 181 15.09 0.45 -1.57
N MET A 182 14.48 0.43 -0.37
CA MET A 182 14.73 1.43 0.67
C MET A 182 16.10 1.28 1.34
N ASP A 183 16.63 0.05 1.42
CA ASP A 183 18.01 -0.18 1.86
C ASP A 183 19.01 0.31 0.81
N ALA A 184 18.70 0.11 -0.48
CA ALA A 184 19.49 0.68 -1.56
C ALA A 184 19.48 2.21 -1.55
N TYR A 185 18.32 2.82 -1.31
CA TYR A 185 18.17 4.27 -1.22
C TYR A 185 19.01 4.83 -0.06
N PHE A 186 18.89 4.26 1.15
CA PHE A 186 19.70 4.68 2.29
C PHE A 186 21.21 4.66 2.01
N ARG A 187 21.71 3.65 1.28
CA ARG A 187 23.14 3.55 0.93
C ARG A 187 23.65 4.68 0.04
N GLN A 188 22.76 5.41 -0.64
CA GLN A 188 23.14 6.49 -1.56
C GLN A 188 22.95 7.89 -0.99
N ILE A 189 22.07 8.06 0.00
CA ILE A 189 21.77 9.36 0.54
C ILE A 189 23.01 9.90 1.28
N PRO A 190 23.49 11.12 0.94
CA PRO A 190 24.56 11.76 1.69
C PRO A 190 24.17 11.94 3.16
N LYS A 191 25.12 11.78 4.10
CA LYS A 191 24.86 11.90 5.55
C LYS A 191 24.12 13.19 5.93
N LYS A 192 24.46 14.31 5.30
CA LYS A 192 23.81 15.62 5.51
C LYS A 192 22.33 15.68 5.11
N GLN A 193 21.84 14.72 4.32
CA GLN A 193 20.46 14.65 3.85
C GLN A 193 19.61 13.64 4.63
N LEU A 194 20.15 12.95 5.64
CA LEU A 194 19.42 11.93 6.40
C LEU A 194 18.20 12.50 7.16
N ALA A 195 18.25 13.77 7.58
CA ALA A 195 17.14 14.51 8.18
C ALA A 195 16.65 15.67 7.27
N SER A 196 16.64 15.45 5.96
CA SER A 196 16.02 16.38 4.99
C SER A 196 14.52 16.15 4.88
N ASN A 197 13.78 17.12 4.29
CA ASN A 197 12.34 16.97 4.01
C ASN A 197 12.05 15.70 3.19
N THR A 198 12.87 15.41 2.17
CA THR A 198 12.71 14.22 1.33
C THR A 198 12.93 12.93 2.14
N SER A 199 13.99 12.86 2.94
CA SER A 199 14.25 11.68 3.79
C SER A 199 13.16 11.47 4.83
N PHE A 200 12.59 12.55 5.38
CA PHE A 200 11.47 12.46 6.31
C PHE A 200 10.19 11.98 5.62
N LEU A 201 9.90 12.45 4.41
CA LEU A 201 8.79 11.91 3.60
C LEU A 201 8.98 10.42 3.27
N VAL A 202 10.21 10.00 2.96
CA VAL A 202 10.54 8.58 2.74
C VAL A 202 10.32 7.75 4.01
N LEU A 203 10.72 8.25 5.17
CA LEU A 203 10.44 7.63 6.47
C LEU A 203 8.92 7.47 6.69
N GLN A 204 8.15 8.53 6.44
CA GLN A 204 6.70 8.51 6.64
C GLN A 204 5.98 7.55 5.68
N LYS A 205 6.42 7.49 4.41
CA LYS A 205 5.64 6.87 3.34
C LYS A 205 6.20 5.57 2.78
N LEU A 206 7.47 5.24 2.96
CA LEU A 206 8.10 4.14 2.22
C LEU A 206 8.91 3.18 3.07
N VAL A 207 9.49 3.62 4.18
CA VAL A 207 10.23 2.74 5.08
C VAL A 207 9.25 1.82 5.82
N MET A 208 9.46 0.50 5.72
CA MET A 208 8.60 -0.52 6.34
C MET A 208 9.35 -1.44 7.32
N SER A 209 10.64 -1.20 7.53
CA SER A 209 11.51 -2.01 8.38
C SER A 209 12.26 -1.13 9.35
N ASP A 210 12.26 -1.52 10.62
CA ASP A 210 13.06 -0.89 11.67
C ASP A 210 14.55 -1.27 11.59
N GLU A 211 14.91 -2.15 10.65
CA GLU A 211 16.31 -2.43 10.32
C GLU A 211 16.91 -1.44 9.32
N ASN A 212 16.07 -0.67 8.62
CA ASN A 212 16.51 0.29 7.62
C ASN A 212 17.34 1.43 8.26
N GLY A 213 18.41 1.84 7.57
CA GLY A 213 19.33 2.85 8.10
C GLY A 213 18.72 4.24 8.33
N LEU A 214 17.72 4.64 7.55
CA LEU A 214 17.00 5.90 7.81
C LEU A 214 16.23 5.83 9.13
N PHE A 215 15.57 4.71 9.42
CA PHE A 215 14.86 4.54 10.68
C PHE A 215 15.84 4.53 11.87
N LYS A 216 16.95 3.79 11.74
CA LYS A 216 18.00 3.76 12.77
C LYS A 216 18.57 5.15 13.04
N TYR A 217 18.76 5.97 12.00
CA TYR A 217 19.17 7.36 12.15
C TYR A 217 18.08 8.18 12.87
N LEU A 218 16.83 8.11 12.42
CA LEU A 218 15.69 8.79 13.04
C LEU A 218 15.60 8.52 14.55
N ILE A 219 15.58 7.26 14.96
CA ILE A 219 15.33 6.89 16.36
C ILE A 219 16.49 7.24 17.30
N THR A 220 17.69 7.43 16.74
CA THR A 220 18.89 7.86 17.49
C THR A 220 19.11 9.37 17.47
N HIS A 221 18.41 10.11 16.58
CA HIS A 221 18.57 11.56 16.38
C HIS A 221 17.24 12.31 16.55
N LEU A 222 16.33 11.83 17.40
CA LEU A 222 14.98 12.42 17.56
C LEU A 222 15.00 13.93 17.84
N THR A 223 15.97 14.43 18.62
CA THR A 223 16.13 15.88 18.87
C THR A 223 16.36 16.68 17.59
N GLU A 224 17.16 16.16 16.66
CA GLU A 224 17.37 16.81 15.35
C GLU A 224 16.06 16.88 14.56
N PHE A 225 15.30 15.78 14.53
CA PHE A 225 14.04 15.72 13.82
C PHE A 225 12.97 16.62 14.45
N TYR A 226 12.86 16.66 15.78
CA TYR A 226 11.94 17.57 16.47
C TYR A 226 12.29 19.05 16.27
N GLY A 227 13.56 19.37 16.00
CA GLY A 227 13.97 20.74 15.65
C GLY A 227 13.57 21.16 14.22
N LYS A 228 13.20 20.21 13.36
CA LYS A 228 12.91 20.44 11.93
C LYS A 228 11.46 20.14 11.53
N PHE A 229 10.79 19.25 12.25
CA PHE A 229 9.48 18.71 11.91
C PHE A 229 8.58 18.67 13.14
N ASP A 230 7.26 18.64 12.91
CA ASP A 230 6.30 18.51 13.99
C ASP A 230 6.53 17.22 14.79
N LYS A 231 6.55 17.35 16.12
CA LYS A 231 6.85 16.24 17.04
C LYS A 231 5.87 15.07 16.89
N LYS A 232 4.58 15.36 16.66
CA LYS A 232 3.56 14.32 16.45
C LYS A 232 3.86 13.54 15.18
N ASP A 233 4.26 14.22 14.10
CA ASP A 233 4.57 13.57 12.83
C ASP A 233 5.84 12.71 12.93
N VAL A 234 6.86 13.18 13.65
CA VAL A 234 8.09 12.43 13.90
C VAL A 234 7.79 11.16 14.70
N ASN A 235 7.01 11.29 15.77
CA ASN A 235 6.57 10.17 16.61
C ASN A 235 5.74 9.16 15.81
N GLN A 236 4.78 9.65 15.01
CA GLN A 236 3.93 8.79 14.19
C GLN A 236 4.73 8.03 13.12
N ALA A 237 5.72 8.68 12.49
CA ALA A 237 6.60 8.03 11.53
C ALA A 237 7.40 6.88 12.19
N ALA A 238 8.03 7.15 13.34
CA ALA A 238 8.79 6.15 14.08
C ALA A 238 7.90 4.99 14.54
N GLU A 239 6.73 5.29 15.12
CA GLU A 239 5.75 4.30 15.53
C GLU A 239 5.32 3.42 14.34
N ASN A 240 4.91 4.02 13.22
CA ASN A 240 4.41 3.28 12.06
C ASN A 240 5.44 2.28 11.54
N ILE A 241 6.71 2.68 11.42
CA ILE A 241 7.78 1.80 10.96
C ILE A 241 7.98 0.62 11.90
N LEU A 242 8.00 0.88 13.22
CA LEU A 242 8.09 -0.17 14.24
C LEU A 242 6.91 -1.15 14.12
N MET A 243 5.69 -0.64 13.92
CA MET A 243 4.49 -1.47 13.78
C MET A 243 4.50 -2.29 12.49
N TYR A 244 4.92 -1.71 11.36
CA TYR A 244 5.05 -2.44 10.09
C TYR A 244 6.04 -3.60 10.22
N SER A 245 7.19 -3.34 10.85
CA SER A 245 8.23 -4.34 11.05
C SER A 245 7.76 -5.44 12.02
N LEU A 246 7.17 -5.05 13.15
CA LEU A 246 6.67 -5.94 14.20
C LEU A 246 5.56 -6.90 13.73
N TYR A 247 4.64 -6.44 12.88
CA TYR A 247 3.54 -7.25 12.35
C TYR A 247 3.86 -7.93 11.01
N SER A 248 5.09 -7.78 10.53
CA SER A 248 5.56 -8.52 9.35
C SER A 248 5.84 -9.98 9.68
N SER A 249 6.05 -10.79 8.64
CA SER A 249 6.54 -12.17 8.80
C SER A 249 7.93 -12.24 9.47
N ALA A 250 8.74 -11.16 9.38
CA ALA A 250 10.01 -11.07 10.10
C ALA A 250 9.79 -10.86 11.61
N GLY A 251 8.81 -10.03 12.00
CA GLY A 251 8.43 -9.78 13.39
C GLY A 251 8.08 -11.05 14.16
N ASN A 252 7.41 -12.01 13.51
CA ASN A 252 7.12 -13.33 14.10
C ASN A 252 8.36 -14.14 14.51
N ARG A 253 9.57 -13.74 14.05
CA ARG A 253 10.83 -14.44 14.30
C ARG A 253 11.76 -13.68 15.24
N TYR A 254 11.32 -12.53 15.77
CA TYR A 254 12.12 -11.69 16.66
C TYR A 254 12.64 -12.47 17.88
N SER A 255 13.86 -12.15 18.28
CA SER A 255 14.43 -12.60 19.54
C SER A 255 13.86 -11.77 20.70
N ILE A 256 14.03 -12.25 21.92
CA ILE A 256 13.67 -11.50 23.14
C ILE A 256 14.38 -10.14 23.13
N ALA A 257 15.67 -10.11 22.76
CA ALA A 257 16.44 -8.87 22.65
C ALA A 257 15.84 -7.89 21.65
N LYS A 258 15.44 -8.37 20.46
CA LYS A 258 14.83 -7.50 19.44
C LYS A 258 13.46 -6.98 19.86
N VAL A 259 12.65 -7.79 20.54
CA VAL A 259 11.37 -7.31 21.10
C VAL A 259 11.60 -6.21 22.13
N ASN A 260 12.61 -6.36 23.01
CA ASN A 260 12.96 -5.33 23.99
C ASN A 260 13.46 -4.04 23.33
N GLU A 261 14.22 -4.14 22.24
CA GLU A 261 14.62 -2.99 21.43
C GLU A 261 13.39 -2.27 20.84
N VAL A 262 12.42 -2.99 20.28
CA VAL A 262 11.18 -2.41 19.76
C VAL A 262 10.41 -1.70 20.86
N LYS A 263 10.28 -2.30 22.06
CA LYS A 263 9.65 -1.65 23.23
C LYS A 263 10.34 -0.33 23.58
N ALA A 264 11.67 -0.33 23.66
CA ALA A 264 12.43 0.87 23.97
C ALA A 264 12.26 1.96 22.89
N ASN A 265 12.24 1.57 21.62
CA ASN A 265 12.05 2.52 20.52
C ASN A 265 10.61 3.06 20.45
N LEU A 266 9.59 2.26 20.77
CA LEU A 266 8.22 2.76 20.92
C LEU A 266 8.12 3.77 22.07
N ALA A 267 8.79 3.52 23.20
CA ALA A 267 8.81 4.47 24.31
C ALA A 267 9.48 5.80 23.91
N LYS A 268 10.59 5.75 23.17
CA LYS A 268 11.26 6.95 22.61
C LYS A 268 10.34 7.72 21.66
N ALA A 269 9.50 7.04 20.89
CA ALA A 269 8.48 7.62 20.02
C ALA A 269 7.24 8.15 20.78
N GLY A 270 7.26 8.15 22.12
CA GLY A 270 6.18 8.71 22.94
C GLY A 270 5.00 7.77 23.18
N VAL A 271 5.13 6.48 22.87
CA VAL A 271 4.10 5.48 23.15
C VAL A 271 4.11 5.12 24.63
N ASN A 272 2.96 5.19 25.30
CA ASN A 272 2.86 4.85 26.71
C ASN A 272 3.01 3.33 26.95
N ALA A 273 3.38 2.94 28.17
CA ALA A 273 3.69 1.56 28.53
C ALA A 273 2.53 0.57 28.27
N GLN A 274 1.28 0.96 28.54
CA GLN A 274 0.11 0.11 28.31
C GLN A 274 -0.10 -0.15 26.81
N ALA A 275 0.03 0.89 25.98
CA ALA A 275 -0.05 0.74 24.53
C ALA A 275 1.12 -0.10 23.97
N ILE A 276 2.34 0.06 24.51
CA ILE A 276 3.49 -0.79 24.14
C ILE A 276 3.18 -2.25 24.42
N GLN A 277 2.71 -2.57 25.63
CA GLN A 277 2.36 -3.94 26.02
C GLN A 277 1.34 -4.55 25.05
N GLY A 278 0.26 -3.82 24.75
CA GLY A 278 -0.78 -4.28 23.81
C GLY A 278 -0.29 -4.47 22.37
N ARG A 279 0.77 -3.78 21.95
CA ARG A 279 1.35 -3.88 20.60
C ARG A 279 2.31 -5.05 20.45
N VAL A 280 3.13 -5.32 21.48
CA VAL A 280 4.27 -6.26 21.38
C VAL A 280 3.98 -7.65 21.94
N TRP A 281 2.90 -7.85 22.68
CA TRP A 281 2.66 -9.08 23.45
C TRP A 281 2.78 -10.36 22.61
N MET A 282 2.29 -10.36 21.36
CA MET A 282 2.37 -11.55 20.49
C MET A 282 3.81 -11.89 20.13
N ALA A 283 4.58 -10.89 19.70
CA ALA A 283 5.98 -11.07 19.33
C ALA A 283 6.81 -11.48 20.56
N GLU A 284 6.51 -10.87 21.71
CA GLU A 284 7.18 -11.18 22.98
C GLU A 284 6.89 -12.61 23.45
N ALA A 285 5.63 -13.02 23.47
CA ALA A 285 5.25 -14.37 23.85
C ALA A 285 5.88 -15.41 22.91
N ARG A 286 5.81 -15.18 21.59
CA ARG A 286 6.49 -16.03 20.58
C ARG A 286 7.99 -16.15 20.86
N ALA A 287 8.66 -15.04 21.17
CA ALA A 287 10.09 -15.02 21.45
C ALA A 287 10.44 -15.87 22.69
N TYR A 288 9.64 -15.79 23.76
CA TYR A 288 9.83 -16.62 24.96
C TYR A 288 9.55 -18.10 24.71
N PHE A 289 8.47 -18.45 24.00
CA PHE A 289 8.18 -19.85 23.66
C PHE A 289 9.28 -20.45 22.78
N LYS A 290 9.76 -19.71 21.77
CA LYS A 290 10.89 -20.13 20.93
C LYS A 290 12.17 -20.34 21.74
N ALA A 291 12.40 -19.53 22.77
CA ALA A 291 13.52 -19.66 23.69
C ALA A 291 13.32 -20.74 24.78
N LYS A 292 12.27 -21.57 24.68
CA LYS A 292 11.89 -22.59 25.66
C LYS A 292 11.63 -22.03 27.07
N GLN A 293 11.22 -20.76 27.16
CA GLN A 293 10.86 -20.07 28.41
C GLN A 293 9.33 -19.96 28.52
N ALA A 294 8.64 -21.11 28.58
CA ALA A 294 7.19 -21.18 28.46
C ALA A 294 6.46 -20.38 29.57
N ASP A 295 6.97 -20.40 30.80
CA ASP A 295 6.40 -19.63 31.91
C ASP A 295 6.37 -18.12 31.63
N LYS A 296 7.45 -17.57 31.07
CA LYS A 296 7.51 -16.16 30.69
C LYS A 296 6.59 -15.84 29.52
N GLY A 297 6.48 -16.75 28.55
CA GLY A 297 5.53 -16.63 27.44
C GLY A 297 4.08 -16.53 27.92
N ILE A 298 3.70 -17.34 28.92
CA ILE A 298 2.38 -17.26 29.55
C ILE A 298 2.22 -15.98 30.38
N GLN A 299 3.24 -15.58 31.15
CA GLN A 299 3.19 -14.35 31.95
C GLN A 299 2.91 -13.10 31.11
N VAL A 300 3.46 -13.04 29.88
CA VAL A 300 3.15 -11.95 28.93
C VAL A 300 1.66 -11.88 28.62
N ILE A 301 1.03 -13.03 28.35
CA ILE A 301 -0.40 -13.11 28.02
C ILE A 301 -1.25 -12.80 29.26
N GLU A 302 -0.92 -13.38 30.42
CA GLU A 302 -1.62 -13.09 31.68
C GLU A 302 -1.53 -11.60 32.07
N SER A 303 -0.38 -10.96 31.82
CA SER A 303 -0.19 -9.54 32.07
C SER A 303 -1.02 -8.67 31.11
N LEU A 304 -1.14 -9.07 29.84
CA LEU A 304 -2.05 -8.43 28.90
C LEU A 304 -3.50 -8.51 29.41
N LEU A 305 -3.96 -9.70 29.80
CA LEU A 305 -5.32 -9.93 30.28
C LEU A 305 -5.68 -9.13 31.55
N LYS A 306 -4.69 -8.83 32.40
CA LYS A 306 -4.87 -8.00 33.60
C LYS A 306 -5.01 -6.50 33.28
N THR A 307 -4.47 -6.05 32.16
CA THR A 307 -4.41 -4.62 31.80
C THR A 307 -5.44 -4.24 30.73
N THR A 308 -6.10 -5.23 30.12
CA THR A 308 -7.26 -5.02 29.25
C THR A 308 -8.47 -4.56 30.05
N LYS A 309 -9.13 -3.49 29.58
CA LYS A 309 -10.27 -2.86 30.26
C LYS A 309 -11.56 -3.71 30.27
N SER A 310 -11.62 -4.73 29.42
CA SER A 310 -12.77 -5.62 29.27
C SER A 310 -12.33 -7.07 29.34
N THR A 311 -13.18 -7.91 29.93
CA THR A 311 -13.04 -9.36 29.87
C THR A 311 -13.02 -9.81 28.41
N PRO A 312 -12.03 -10.60 27.96
CA PRO A 312 -12.02 -11.15 26.62
C PRO A 312 -13.29 -11.94 26.31
N SER A 313 -13.76 -11.81 25.09
CA SER A 313 -14.83 -12.63 24.53
C SER A 313 -14.41 -14.09 24.41
N ALA A 314 -15.41 -14.95 24.21
CA ALA A 314 -15.19 -16.37 24.02
C ALA A 314 -14.22 -16.67 22.84
N LYS A 315 -14.36 -15.92 21.74
CA LYS A 315 -13.49 -16.02 20.55
C LYS A 315 -12.06 -15.60 20.83
N GLU A 316 -11.86 -14.56 21.64
CA GLU A 316 -10.52 -14.08 22.00
C GLU A 316 -9.81 -15.09 22.92
N TYR A 317 -10.52 -15.68 23.88
CA TYR A 317 -9.95 -16.75 24.71
C TYR A 317 -9.61 -18.00 23.88
N ALA A 318 -10.46 -18.39 22.94
CA ALA A 318 -10.17 -19.49 22.00
C ALA A 318 -8.92 -19.19 21.16
N PHE A 319 -8.77 -17.95 20.67
CA PHE A 319 -7.57 -17.52 19.96
C PHE A 319 -6.31 -17.64 20.83
N LEU A 320 -6.33 -17.16 22.08
CA LEU A 320 -5.18 -17.27 22.99
C LEU A 320 -4.80 -18.73 23.28
N CYS A 321 -5.80 -19.58 23.44
CA CYS A 321 -5.64 -21.03 23.61
C CYS A 321 -4.90 -21.65 22.41
N GLU A 322 -5.40 -21.44 21.19
CA GLU A 322 -4.77 -21.99 19.98
C GLU A 322 -3.42 -21.35 19.69
N PHE A 323 -3.24 -20.07 20.02
CA PHE A 323 -1.96 -19.37 19.93
C PHE A 323 -0.88 -20.05 20.78
N VAL A 324 -1.16 -20.40 22.05
CA VAL A 324 -0.18 -21.09 22.90
C VAL A 324 0.06 -22.52 22.43
N LYS A 325 -0.99 -23.27 22.11
CA LYS A 325 -0.86 -24.66 21.60
C LYS A 325 0.02 -24.74 20.36
N GLY A 326 -0.10 -23.75 19.46
CA GLY A 326 0.72 -23.68 18.25
C GLY A 326 2.19 -23.31 18.50
N LEU A 327 2.58 -22.93 19.72
CA LEU A 327 3.91 -22.40 20.03
C LEU A 327 4.73 -23.25 21.01
N THR A 328 4.11 -24.16 21.77
CA THR A 328 4.82 -24.95 22.78
C THR A 328 4.17 -26.31 23.04
N SER A 329 5.00 -27.27 23.46
CA SER A 329 4.57 -28.58 23.99
C SER A 329 4.72 -28.67 25.52
N ASP A 330 5.05 -27.56 26.19
CA ASP A 330 5.22 -27.50 27.64
C ASP A 330 3.89 -27.77 28.37
N LYS A 331 3.88 -28.76 29.26
CA LYS A 331 2.64 -29.22 29.93
C LYS A 331 2.01 -28.15 30.81
N ASN A 332 2.81 -27.33 31.50
CA ASN A 332 2.30 -26.30 32.40
C ASN A 332 1.67 -25.16 31.62
N ALA A 333 2.33 -24.70 30.56
CA ALA A 333 1.79 -23.68 29.66
C ALA A 333 0.51 -24.16 28.96
N LEU A 334 0.45 -25.42 28.51
CA LEU A 334 -0.75 -26.00 27.92
C LEU A 334 -1.90 -26.15 28.91
N SER A 335 -1.60 -26.48 30.18
CA SER A 335 -2.61 -26.52 31.25
C SER A 335 -3.22 -25.13 31.47
N LYS A 336 -2.39 -24.10 31.56
CA LYS A 336 -2.86 -22.70 31.69
C LYS A 336 -3.67 -22.25 30.47
N ALA A 337 -3.20 -22.55 29.26
CA ALA A 337 -3.95 -22.24 28.03
C ALA A 337 -5.30 -22.96 27.97
N SER A 338 -5.38 -24.19 28.50
CA SER A 338 -6.64 -24.96 28.56
C SER A 338 -7.72 -24.29 29.41
N ALA A 339 -7.34 -23.51 30.42
CA ALA A 339 -8.29 -22.69 31.18
C ALA A 339 -8.95 -21.63 30.29
N TRP A 340 -8.18 -20.98 29.40
CA TRP A 340 -8.73 -20.03 28.43
C TRP A 340 -9.66 -20.72 27.42
N CYS A 341 -9.32 -21.91 26.92
CA CYS A 341 -10.20 -22.64 25.99
C CYS A 341 -11.60 -22.87 26.59
N LYS A 342 -11.69 -23.18 27.90
CA LYS A 342 -12.95 -23.43 28.61
C LYS A 342 -13.78 -22.14 28.79
N SER A 343 -13.13 -21.01 28.99
CA SER A 343 -13.77 -19.69 29.02
C SER A 343 -14.26 -19.23 27.64
N GLY A 344 -13.78 -19.88 26.56
CA GLY A 344 -14.14 -19.62 25.16
C GLY A 344 -15.31 -20.43 24.59
N GLY A 345 -15.89 -21.35 25.37
CA GLY A 345 -16.91 -22.29 24.90
C GLY A 345 -18.33 -22.07 25.46
N LYS A 346 -18.61 -20.90 26.04
CA LYS A 346 -19.95 -20.51 26.51
C LYS A 346 -20.57 -19.44 25.64
#